data_AF-G7TK33-F1
#
_entry.id   AF-G7TK33-F1
#
_cell.length_a   1.000
_cell.length_b   1.000
_cell.length_c   1.000
_cell.angle_alpha   90.00
_cell.angle_beta   90.00
_cell.angle_gamma   90.00
#
_symmetry.space_group_name_H-M   'P 1'
#
loop_
_entity.id
_entity.type
_entity.pdbx_description
1 polymer ?
#
loop_
_entity_poly.entity_id
_entity_poly.type
_entity_poly.pdbx_seq_one_letter_code
_entity_poly.pdbx_strand_id
1 'polypeptide(L)'
;MPEELRIVHRPEEVAQRLIPGHWEGDLIKGASNRSCVGTLVERKTRFVVLCKMDGCTAQDALEGFTRQMKKLPHFLLGSLTYDRGTEMTCYPELMKRLNIDLWLM
;
A
#
# COMPACT_ATOMS: atom_id res chain seq x y z
N MET A 1 10.93 1.15 14.15
CA MET A 1 10.09 1.83 13.13
C MET A 1 10.40 3.31 13.22
N PRO A 2 10.49 4.03 12.09
CA PRO A 2 10.62 5.48 12.12
C PRO A 2 9.37 6.08 12.77
N GLU A 3 9.55 6.84 13.85
CA GLU A 3 8.45 7.43 14.64
C GLU A 3 7.53 8.27 13.74
N GLU A 4 8.12 8.97 12.78
CA GLU A 4 7.46 9.85 11.83
C GLU A 4 6.45 9.17 10.90
N LEU A 5 6.55 7.84 10.69
CA LEU A 5 5.66 7.10 9.78
C LEU A 5 4.47 6.44 10.48
N ARG A 6 4.30 6.65 11.79
CA ARG A 6 3.19 6.03 12.51
C ARG A 6 1.86 6.54 11.99
N ILE A 7 0.87 5.65 11.93
CA ILE A 7 -0.51 6.02 11.59
C ILE A 7 -1.08 7.15 12.46
N VAL A 8 -0.59 7.35 13.69
CA VAL A 8 -1.03 8.44 14.58
C VAL A 8 -0.60 9.83 14.11
N HIS A 9 0.41 9.93 13.24
CA HIS A 9 0.89 11.20 12.66
C HIS A 9 0.25 11.52 11.32
N ARG A 10 -0.67 10.67 10.85
CA ARG A 10 -1.37 10.86 9.60
C ARG A 10 -2.21 12.14 9.63
N PRO A 11 -2.23 12.93 8.55
CA PRO A 11 -3.11 14.08 8.41
C PRO A 11 -4.60 13.71 8.56
N GLU A 12 -5.36 14.62 9.16
CA GLU A 12 -6.80 14.41 9.43
C GLU A 12 -7.61 14.10 8.17
N GLU A 13 -7.26 14.71 7.03
CA GLU A 13 -7.93 14.46 5.75
C GLU A 13 -7.84 13.00 5.30
N VAL A 14 -6.70 12.36 5.55
CA VAL A 14 -6.45 10.95 5.24
C VAL A 14 -7.16 10.08 6.28
N ALA A 15 -7.12 10.46 7.56
CA ALA A 15 -7.77 9.74 8.66
C ALA A 15 -9.29 9.68 8.46
N GLN A 16 -9.92 10.82 8.20
CA GLN A 16 -11.36 11.00 7.96
C GLN A 16 -11.79 10.61 6.54
N ARG A 17 -10.85 10.28 5.64
CA ARG A 17 -11.12 9.82 4.26
C ARG A 17 -11.85 10.90 3.44
N LEU A 18 -11.46 12.15 3.61
CA LEU A 18 -12.14 13.31 3.02
C LEU A 18 -11.94 13.41 1.51
N ILE A 19 -10.83 12.90 0.97
CA ILE A 19 -10.50 12.94 -0.46
C ILE A 19 -10.09 11.56 -0.99
N PRO A 20 -10.35 11.26 -2.29
CA PRO A 20 -9.83 10.05 -2.92
C PRO A 20 -8.32 10.09 -3.06
N GLY A 21 -7.70 8.91 -3.17
CA GLY A 21 -6.27 8.76 -3.44
C GLY A 21 -5.45 8.32 -2.24
N HIS A 22 -6.13 7.97 -1.15
CA HIS A 22 -5.52 7.37 0.03
C HIS A 22 -5.93 5.92 0.12
N TRP A 23 -4.95 5.03 0.20
CA TRP A 23 -5.15 3.60 0.07
C TRP A 23 -4.86 2.90 1.38
N GLU A 24 -5.50 1.76 1.55
CA GLU A 24 -5.17 0.76 2.56
C GLU A 24 -4.76 -0.50 1.84
N GLY A 25 -3.58 -1.01 2.16
CA GLY A 25 -3.06 -2.20 1.54
C GLY A 25 -2.95 -3.36 2.52
N ASP A 26 -3.14 -4.57 1.98
CA ASP A 26 -2.99 -5.84 2.71
C ASP A 26 -2.50 -6.94 1.75
N LEU A 27 -1.91 -8.03 2.28
CA LEU A 27 -1.49 -9.20 1.52
C LEU A 27 -2.32 -10.42 1.92
N ILE A 28 -3.01 -10.99 0.94
CA ILE A 28 -3.65 -12.29 1.09
C ILE A 28 -2.67 -13.36 0.62
N LYS A 29 -2.21 -14.20 1.55
CA LYS A 29 -1.37 -15.35 1.25
C LYS A 29 -2.21 -16.60 1.06
N GLY A 30 -1.93 -17.34 -0.02
CA GLY A 30 -2.49 -18.65 -0.25
C GLY A 30 -1.83 -19.74 0.59
N ALA A 31 -2.37 -20.95 0.49
CA ALA A 31 -1.92 -22.10 1.29
C ALA A 31 -0.40 -22.31 1.23
N SER A 32 0.21 -22.46 2.41
CA SER A 32 1.65 -22.65 2.60
C SER A 32 2.52 -21.55 1.98
N ASN A 33 2.02 -20.30 1.89
CA ASN A 33 2.72 -19.16 1.28
C ASN A 33 3.17 -19.40 -0.17
N ARG A 34 2.46 -20.28 -0.91
CA ARG A 34 2.81 -20.60 -2.31
C ARG A 34 2.26 -19.60 -3.33
N SER A 35 1.39 -18.69 -2.90
CA SER A 35 0.85 -17.62 -3.73
C SER A 35 0.49 -16.43 -2.86
N CYS A 36 0.48 -15.23 -3.45
CA CYS A 36 0.11 -14.00 -2.78
C CYS A 36 -0.66 -13.10 -3.74
N VAL A 37 -1.67 -12.41 -3.19
CA VAL A 37 -2.36 -11.30 -3.85
C VAL A 37 -2.33 -10.13 -2.90
N GLY A 38 -1.79 -9.01 -3.36
CA GLY A 38 -1.95 -7.75 -2.65
C GLY A 38 -3.30 -7.14 -2.94
N THR A 39 -3.92 -6.59 -1.92
CA THR A 39 -5.15 -5.82 -2.03
C THR A 39 -4.82 -4.37 -1.76
N LEU A 40 -5.36 -3.46 -2.56
CA LEU A 40 -5.28 -2.02 -2.35
C LEU A 40 -6.71 -1.47 -2.40
N VAL A 41 -7.18 -0.92 -1.30
CA VAL A 41 -8.53 -0.38 -1.15
C VAL A 41 -8.43 1.13 -0.99
N GLU A 42 -9.00 1.88 -1.93
CA GLU A 42 -9.11 3.33 -1.83
C GLU A 42 -10.09 3.67 -0.70
N ARG A 43 -9.66 4.47 0.27
CA ARG A 43 -10.34 4.59 1.56
C ARG A 43 -11.65 5.36 1.48
N LYS A 44 -11.84 6.27 0.52
CA LYS A 44 -13.08 7.05 0.36
C LYS A 44 -14.15 6.32 -0.46
N THR A 45 -13.80 5.92 -1.67
CA THR A 45 -14.67 5.32 -2.69
C THR A 45 -14.81 3.81 -2.57
N ARG A 46 -13.89 3.15 -1.83
CA ARG A 46 -13.78 1.69 -1.74
C ARG A 46 -13.46 1.00 -3.06
N PHE A 47 -12.92 1.74 -4.03
CA PHE A 47 -12.37 1.14 -5.23
C PHE A 47 -11.22 0.19 -4.87
N VAL A 48 -11.25 -1.03 -5.40
CA VAL A 48 -10.29 -2.09 -5.07
C VAL A 48 -9.41 -2.40 -6.26
N VAL A 49 -8.11 -2.47 -6.01
CA VAL A 49 -7.12 -2.97 -6.96
C VAL A 49 -6.51 -4.25 -6.40
N LEU A 50 -6.64 -5.34 -7.16
CA LEU A 50 -5.98 -6.60 -6.86
C LEU A 50 -4.64 -6.67 -7.60
N CYS A 51 -3.59 -6.92 -6.84
CA CYS A 51 -2.22 -6.97 -7.29
C CYS A 51 -1.77 -8.43 -7.26
N LYS A 52 -1.79 -9.10 -8.41
CA LYS A 52 -1.14 -10.42 -8.53
C LYS A 52 0.35 -10.25 -8.21
N MET A 53 0.84 -11.01 -7.23
CA MET A 53 2.24 -11.07 -6.86
C MET A 53 2.93 -12.26 -7.54
N ASP A 54 4.21 -12.11 -7.80
CA ASP A 54 5.04 -13.18 -8.38
C ASP A 54 5.60 -14.12 -7.30
N GLY A 55 5.52 -13.70 -6.03
CA GLY A 55 5.87 -14.47 -4.84
C GLY A 55 5.33 -13.81 -3.57
N CYS A 56 5.80 -14.27 -2.41
CA CYS A 56 5.36 -13.79 -1.08
C CYS A 56 6.43 -12.95 -0.36
N THR A 57 7.46 -12.47 -1.08
CA THR A 57 8.54 -11.69 -0.49
C THR A 57 8.24 -10.18 -0.53
N ALA A 58 8.99 -9.39 0.22
CA ALA A 58 8.86 -7.94 0.19
C ALA A 58 9.21 -7.30 -1.15
N GLN A 59 10.14 -7.92 -1.88
CA GLN A 59 10.46 -7.50 -3.25
C GLN A 59 9.30 -7.77 -4.20
N ASP A 60 8.66 -8.94 -4.11
CA ASP A 60 7.52 -9.28 -4.97
C ASP A 60 6.35 -8.32 -4.74
N ALA A 61 6.10 -7.98 -3.48
CA ALA A 61 5.05 -7.04 -3.11
C ALA A 61 5.38 -5.60 -3.57
N LEU A 62 6.63 -5.14 -3.45
CA LEU A 62 7.09 -3.87 -4.03
C LEU A 62 6.81 -3.80 -5.54
N GLU A 63 7.21 -4.82 -6.29
CA GLU A 63 7.03 -4.85 -7.74
C GLU A 63 5.56 -4.94 -8.14
N GLY A 64 4.79 -5.79 -7.45
CA GLY A 64 3.37 -5.97 -7.71
C GLY A 64 2.55 -4.70 -7.44
N PHE A 65 2.78 -4.03 -6.30
CA PHE A 65 2.13 -2.77 -6.00
C PHE A 65 2.55 -1.65 -6.94
N THR A 66 3.86 -1.51 -7.20
CA THR A 66 4.36 -0.50 -8.16
C THR A 66 3.69 -0.67 -9.52
N ARG A 67 3.62 -1.91 -10.02
CA ARG A 67 3.06 -2.25 -11.33
C ARG A 67 1.58 -1.87 -11.46
N GLN A 68 0.77 -2.07 -10.42
CA GLN A 68 -0.65 -1.71 -10.49
C GLN A 68 -0.89 -0.23 -10.22
N MET A 69 -0.23 0.34 -9.21
CA MET A 69 -0.41 1.75 -8.84
C MET A 69 0.00 2.70 -9.97
N LYS A 70 1.05 2.37 -10.74
CA LYS A 70 1.45 3.16 -11.92
C LYS A 70 0.40 3.24 -13.03
N LYS A 71 -0.66 2.41 -13.01
CA LYS A 71 -1.76 2.47 -13.97
C LYS A 71 -2.85 3.45 -13.55
N LEU A 72 -2.83 3.90 -12.31
CA LEU A 72 -3.83 4.81 -11.78
C LEU A 72 -3.51 6.25 -12.20
N PRO A 73 -4.53 7.10 -12.38
CA PRO A 73 -4.33 8.54 -12.51
C PRO A 73 -3.54 9.11 -11.33
N HIS A 74 -2.65 10.07 -11.61
CA HIS A 74 -1.77 10.65 -10.58
C HIS A 74 -2.54 11.24 -9.40
N PHE A 75 -3.72 11.83 -9.60
CA PHE A 75 -4.53 12.37 -8.50
C PHE A 75 -5.01 11.31 -7.49
N LEU A 76 -4.93 10.02 -7.83
CA LEU A 76 -5.21 8.92 -6.92
C LEU A 76 -3.95 8.40 -6.19
N LEU A 77 -2.76 8.94 -6.44
CA LEU A 77 -1.52 8.50 -5.80
C LEU A 77 -1.15 9.45 -4.66
N GLY A 78 -1.96 9.49 -3.61
CA GLY A 78 -1.72 10.33 -2.43
C GLY A 78 -0.90 9.61 -1.37
N SER A 79 -1.49 8.60 -0.72
CA SER A 79 -0.79 7.86 0.33
C SER A 79 -1.23 6.40 0.45
N LEU A 80 -0.37 5.57 1.05
CA LEU A 80 -0.66 4.18 1.37
C LEU A 80 -0.60 3.95 2.89
N THR A 81 -1.62 3.28 3.41
CA THR A 81 -1.65 2.72 4.75
C THR A 81 -1.36 1.24 4.69
N TYR A 82 -0.51 0.74 5.56
CA TYR A 82 -0.21 -0.68 5.61
C TYR A 82 0.04 -1.17 7.02
N ASP A 83 -0.12 -2.48 7.23
CA ASP A 83 0.33 -3.15 8.44
C ASP A 83 1.86 -3.41 8.43
N ARG A 84 2.40 -3.84 9.57
CA ARG A 84 3.84 -4.03 9.77
C ARG A 84 4.35 -5.41 9.33
N GLY A 85 3.68 -6.05 8.36
CA GLY A 85 4.12 -7.34 7.82
C GLY A 85 5.58 -7.30 7.34
N THR A 86 6.33 -8.37 7.60
CA THR A 86 7.72 -8.54 7.10
C THR A 86 7.82 -8.45 5.58
N GLU A 87 6.70 -8.74 4.92
CA GLU A 87 6.48 -8.68 3.50
C GLU A 87 6.44 -7.25 2.95
N MET A 88 6.57 -6.21 3.79
CA MET A 88 6.53 -4.82 3.36
C MET A 88 7.73 -3.98 3.79
N THR A 89 8.84 -4.62 4.13
CA THR A 89 10.09 -3.94 4.50
C THR A 89 10.69 -3.07 3.38
N CYS A 90 10.27 -3.27 2.13
CA CYS A 90 10.65 -2.46 0.98
C CYS A 90 9.82 -1.16 0.80
N TYR A 91 9.04 -0.74 1.80
CA TYR A 91 8.22 0.47 1.76
C TYR A 91 8.98 1.78 1.40
N PRO A 92 10.26 2.01 1.77
CA PRO A 92 10.95 3.25 1.39
C PRO A 92 11.14 3.37 -0.13
N GLU A 93 11.41 2.24 -0.79
CA GLU A 93 11.54 2.19 -2.24
C GLU A 93 10.17 2.33 -2.91
N LEU A 94 9.10 1.78 -2.32
CA LEU A 94 7.74 1.95 -2.81
C LEU A 94 7.33 3.44 -2.80
N MET A 95 7.57 4.14 -1.68
CA MET A 95 7.31 5.58 -1.55
C MET A 95 8.03 6.36 -2.65
N LYS A 96 9.31 6.08 -2.86
CA LYS A 96 10.12 6.73 -3.89
C LYS A 96 9.61 6.48 -5.31
N ARG A 97 9.26 5.23 -5.64
CA ARG A 97 8.82 4.85 -6.99
C ARG A 97 7.46 5.42 -7.39
N LEU A 98 6.58 5.58 -6.41
CA LEU A 98 5.22 6.08 -6.62
C LEU A 98 5.06 7.55 -6.26
N ASN A 99 6.05 8.14 -5.59
CA ASN A 99 5.99 9.50 -5.05
C ASN A 99 4.76 9.70 -4.14
N ILE A 100 4.60 8.82 -3.15
CA ILE A 100 3.49 8.80 -2.21
C ILE A 100 3.97 8.83 -0.76
N ASP A 101 3.10 9.29 0.13
CA ASP A 101 3.29 9.12 1.57
C ASP A 101 2.93 7.70 2.02
N LEU A 102 3.50 7.25 3.13
CA LEU A 102 3.20 5.95 3.71
C LEU A 102 3.04 6.02 5.21
N TRP A 103 2.04 5.31 5.72
CA TRP A 103 1.67 5.29 7.14
C TRP A 103 1.57 3.85 7.65
N LEU A 104 2.33 3.53 8.70
CA LEU A 104 2.43 2.20 9.27
C LEU A 104 1.51 2.04 10.49
N MET A 105 0.63 1.03 10.46
CA MET A 105 -0.27 0.64 11.56
C MET A 105 0.48 0.00 12.72
#